data_AF-A0A433DP21-F1
#
_entry.id   AF-A0A433DP21-F1
#
_cell.length_a   1.000
_cell.length_b   1.000
_cell.length_c   1.000
_cell.angle_alpha   90.00
_cell.angle_beta   90.00
_cell.angle_gamma   90.00
#
_symmetry.space_group_name_H-M   'P 1'
#
loop_
_entity.id
_entity.type
_entity.pdbx_description
1 polymer ?
#
loop_
_entity_poly.entity_id
_entity_poly.type
_entity_poly.pdbx_seq_one_letter_code
_entity_poly.pdbx_strand_id
1 'polypeptide(L)'
;MGLPLEQTLPLLLEHEHSLRWNFSHSAERFKFYFRVHSYLTGYTISNNLTEATLIIRFFSPLFEKIMTSLSDKLIWKWGESTLITSASRRNSQTEDDRVQLGQRTDAIGSLYMNQLEIMLIEFSPPSEQLYGSKARSDRSKIIQDMKDALDRVLLTVLRGSNRQELEQVFVIGVQVVGQKVMVDIMNLAYNKVYRFQEIDVFNLPLNERDMRCQFGPMLLGFLRLKSYVDHIICFIEKLCERYAGQSELISDSAVEQMIYRSTHSTLSPTIPRARRNSDKKGRQLTPSASASSSPGRKKLREQEQEQEQ
;
A
#
# COMPACT_ATOMS: atom_id res chain seq x y z
N MET A 1 -30.50 3.68 -18.27
CA MET A 1 -29.48 4.58 -18.84
C MET A 1 -28.75 5.23 -17.67
N GLY A 2 -27.58 4.70 -17.31
CA GLY A 2 -26.79 5.15 -16.16
C GLY A 2 -25.80 6.24 -16.57
N LEU A 3 -25.57 7.21 -15.69
CA LEU A 3 -24.66 8.33 -15.92
C LEU A 3 -23.18 7.85 -16.00
N PRO A 4 -22.30 8.58 -16.71
CA PRO A 4 -20.89 8.23 -16.86
C PRO A 4 -20.11 8.28 -15.53
N LEU A 5 -19.15 7.37 -15.36
CA LEU A 5 -18.34 7.16 -14.14
C LEU A 5 -17.53 8.39 -13.67
N GLU A 6 -17.30 9.35 -14.56
CA GLU A 6 -16.69 10.65 -14.19
C GLU A 6 -17.60 11.50 -13.30
N GLN A 7 -18.88 11.15 -13.14
CA GLN A 7 -19.81 11.82 -12.24
C GLN A 7 -20.00 11.09 -10.91
N THR A 8 -19.62 9.82 -10.77
CA THR A 8 -19.80 9.06 -9.51
C THR A 8 -18.67 9.22 -8.51
N LEU A 9 -17.43 9.50 -8.94
CA LEU A 9 -16.36 9.89 -8.01
C LEU A 9 -16.59 11.29 -7.42
N PRO A 10 -16.99 12.29 -8.22
CA PRO A 10 -17.50 13.55 -7.69
C PRO A 10 -18.74 13.35 -6.84
N LEU A 11 -19.58 12.33 -7.02
CA LEU A 11 -20.68 12.06 -6.08
C LEU A 11 -20.21 11.46 -4.75
N LEU A 12 -19.05 10.78 -4.68
CA LEU A 12 -18.38 10.41 -3.42
C LEU A 12 -17.72 11.61 -2.73
N LEU A 13 -17.17 12.55 -3.52
CA LEU A 13 -16.60 13.83 -3.06
C LEU A 13 -17.67 14.92 -2.78
N GLU A 14 -18.82 14.89 -3.44
CA GLU A 14 -20.01 15.69 -3.13
C GLU A 14 -20.78 15.03 -1.99
N HIS A 15 -20.65 13.70 -1.83
CA HIS A 15 -20.88 13.08 -0.55
C HIS A 15 -19.88 13.55 0.51
N GLU A 16 -18.72 14.16 0.23
CA GLU A 16 -17.93 14.84 1.28
C GLU A 16 -18.60 16.16 1.73
N HIS A 17 -19.34 16.84 0.84
CA HIS A 17 -20.17 17.99 1.20
C HIS A 17 -21.50 17.58 1.87
N SER A 18 -22.07 16.41 1.51
CA SER A 18 -23.23 15.79 2.18
C SER A 18 -22.85 14.98 3.44
N LEU A 19 -21.58 14.59 3.58
CA LEU A 19 -20.88 14.24 4.81
C LEU A 19 -20.43 15.53 5.53
N ARG A 20 -21.25 16.58 5.44
CA ARG A 20 -21.76 17.15 6.69
C ARG A 20 -22.40 16.02 7.49
N TRP A 21 -21.55 15.21 8.12
CA TRP A 21 -21.87 14.25 9.16
C TRP A 21 -23.07 14.77 9.93
N ASN A 22 -24.26 14.18 9.78
CA ASN A 22 -25.38 14.60 10.61
C ASN A 22 -24.97 14.42 12.07
N PHE A 23 -24.75 15.55 12.75
CA PHE A 23 -24.04 15.76 14.01
C PHE A 23 -24.91 15.37 15.22
N SER A 24 -25.73 14.32 15.12
CA SER A 24 -26.80 14.07 16.10
C SER A 24 -26.38 13.28 17.36
N HIS A 25 -25.15 12.79 17.45
CA HIS A 25 -24.67 12.04 18.63
C HIS A 25 -23.34 12.59 19.15
N SER A 26 -23.39 13.72 19.84
CA SER A 26 -22.23 14.43 20.41
C SER A 26 -21.49 13.64 21.50
N ALA A 27 -22.19 12.78 22.26
CA ALA A 27 -21.61 12.07 23.40
C ALA A 27 -20.61 10.97 22.99
N GLU A 28 -20.94 10.12 22.01
CA GLU A 28 -20.04 9.07 21.53
C GLU A 28 -18.81 9.66 20.84
N ARG A 29 -18.97 10.78 20.13
CA ARG A 29 -17.85 11.53 19.54
C ARG A 29 -16.92 12.08 20.60
N PHE A 30 -17.47 12.66 21.67
CA PHE A 30 -16.66 13.19 22.77
C PHE A 30 -15.93 12.07 23.52
N LYS A 31 -16.57 10.93 23.77
CA LYS A 31 -15.93 9.76 24.36
C LYS A 31 -14.80 9.20 23.48
N PHE A 32 -15.03 9.13 22.18
CA PHE A 32 -14.03 8.66 21.22
C PHE A 32 -12.83 9.61 21.14
N TYR A 33 -13.10 10.90 20.96
CA TYR A 33 -12.09 11.96 21.00
C TYR A 33 -11.28 11.87 22.28
N PHE A 34 -11.94 11.82 23.44
CA PHE A 34 -11.28 11.77 24.74
C PHE A 34 -10.44 10.51 24.90
N ARG A 35 -10.93 9.34 24.46
CA ARG A 35 -10.20 8.06 24.51
C ARG A 35 -8.93 8.09 23.66
N VAL A 36 -9.02 8.63 22.45
CA VAL A 36 -7.88 8.74 21.53
C VAL A 36 -6.89 9.81 22.04
N HIS A 37 -7.40 10.95 22.49
CA HIS A 37 -6.60 12.03 23.06
C HIS A 37 -5.88 11.59 24.33
N SER A 38 -6.56 10.94 25.28
CA SER A 38 -5.98 10.45 26.53
C SER A 38 -4.91 9.39 26.28
N TYR A 39 -5.08 8.56 25.26
CA TYR A 39 -4.08 7.58 24.86
C TYR A 39 -2.81 8.25 24.34
N LEU A 40 -2.94 9.33 23.57
CA LEU A 40 -1.79 10.02 22.97
C LEU A 40 -1.17 11.10 23.86
N THR A 41 -1.85 11.52 24.93
CA THR A 41 -1.34 12.53 25.86
C THR A 41 -0.13 11.96 26.62
N GLY A 42 1.00 12.64 26.56
CA GLY A 42 2.25 12.19 27.18
C GLY A 42 3.04 11.16 26.35
N TYR A 43 2.53 10.72 25.19
CA TYR A 43 3.32 9.94 24.25
C TYR A 43 4.31 10.84 23.51
N THR A 44 5.59 10.54 23.66
CA THR A 44 6.65 11.08 22.78
C THR A 44 7.26 9.91 22.03
N ILE A 45 7.06 9.88 20.72
CA ILE A 45 7.67 8.92 19.81
C ILE A 45 9.07 9.43 19.50
N SER A 46 10.08 8.71 19.95
CA SER A 46 11.46 8.98 19.58
C SER A 46 11.69 8.64 18.10
N ASN A 47 12.45 9.47 17.39
CA ASN A 47 12.87 9.18 16.02
C ASN A 47 13.81 7.95 15.92
N ASN A 48 14.30 7.46 17.06
CA ASN A 48 15.17 6.27 17.15
C ASN A 48 14.38 4.97 17.41
N LEU A 49 13.05 4.99 17.34
CA LEU A 49 12.27 3.75 17.48
C LEU A 49 12.42 2.87 16.25
N THR A 50 12.45 1.55 16.47
CA THR A 50 12.30 0.59 15.38
C THR A 50 10.87 0.60 14.84
N GLU A 51 10.71 0.17 13.59
CA GLU A 51 9.41 0.00 12.93
C GLU A 51 8.45 -0.87 13.78
N ALA A 52 8.93 -2.02 14.25
CA ALA A 52 8.17 -2.89 15.14
C ALA A 52 7.71 -2.19 16.42
N THR A 53 8.54 -1.31 17.00
CA THR A 53 8.16 -0.57 18.21
C THR A 53 7.11 0.49 17.91
N LEU A 54 7.21 1.18 16.77
CA LEU A 54 6.19 2.12 16.30
C LEU A 54 4.84 1.42 16.10
N ILE A 55 4.84 0.24 15.48
CA ILE A 55 3.62 -0.55 15.25
C ILE A 55 3.00 -0.97 16.58
N ILE A 56 3.76 -1.70 17.42
CA ILE A 56 3.23 -2.35 18.63
C ILE A 56 2.82 -1.33 19.69
N ARG A 57 3.63 -0.29 19.91
CA ARG A 57 3.41 0.63 21.04
C ARG A 57 2.52 1.81 20.72
N PHE A 58 2.35 2.14 19.44
CA PHE A 58 1.66 3.36 19.03
C PHE A 58 0.58 3.12 17.98
N PHE A 59 0.95 2.63 16.79
CA PHE A 59 0.02 2.61 15.67
C PHE A 59 -1.09 1.58 15.87
N SER A 60 -0.75 0.32 16.16
CA SER A 60 -1.75 -0.76 16.31
C SER A 60 -2.80 -0.45 17.38
N PRO A 61 -2.43 -0.03 18.62
CA PRO A 61 -3.43 0.28 19.64
C PRO A 61 -4.30 1.49 19.30
N LEU A 62 -3.74 2.52 18.66
CA LEU A 62 -4.50 3.67 18.18
C LEU A 62 -5.49 3.24 17.10
N PHE A 63 -5.00 2.50 16.11
CA PHE A 63 -5.75 2.06 14.95
C PHE A 63 -6.90 1.11 15.35
N GLU A 64 -6.66 0.15 16.25
CA GLU A 64 -7.69 -0.74 16.78
C GLU A 64 -8.78 0.00 17.55
N LYS A 65 -8.43 1.02 18.34
CA LYS A 65 -9.42 1.88 19.02
C LYS A 65 -10.33 2.60 18.02
N ILE A 66 -9.78 2.99 16.87
CA ILE A 66 -10.52 3.68 15.79
C ILE A 66 -11.42 2.68 15.06
N MET A 67 -10.88 1.50 14.75
CA MET A 67 -11.58 0.45 14.00
C MET A 67 -12.45 -0.46 14.88
N THR A 68 -12.59 -0.19 16.19
CA THR A 68 -13.30 -1.07 17.13
C THR A 68 -14.72 -1.39 16.70
N SER A 69 -15.44 -0.47 16.07
CA SER A 69 -16.81 -0.73 15.62
C SER A 69 -16.91 -1.67 14.40
N LEU A 70 -15.76 -2.11 13.86
CA LEU A 70 -15.66 -3.02 12.73
C LEU A 70 -15.01 -4.35 13.16
N SER A 71 -14.78 -4.58 14.46
CA SER A 71 -14.06 -5.75 14.96
C SER A 71 -14.79 -7.07 14.77
N ASP A 72 -16.11 -7.02 14.61
CA ASP A 72 -16.97 -8.16 14.25
C ASP A 72 -16.87 -8.51 12.76
N LYS A 73 -16.46 -7.56 11.92
CA LYS A 73 -16.37 -7.72 10.45
C LYS A 73 -14.93 -7.91 9.96
N LEU A 74 -13.94 -7.43 10.71
CA LEU A 74 -12.53 -7.43 10.33
C LEU A 74 -11.67 -8.24 11.29
N ILE A 75 -10.74 -9.00 10.71
CA ILE A 75 -9.64 -9.64 11.41
C ILE A 75 -8.35 -8.91 11.05
N TRP A 76 -7.61 -8.47 12.07
CA TRP A 76 -6.30 -7.85 11.92
C TRP A 76 -5.18 -8.85 12.19
N LYS A 77 -4.19 -8.87 11.30
CA LYS A 77 -2.92 -9.55 11.52
C LYS A 77 -1.82 -8.49 11.50
N TRP A 78 -1.03 -8.42 12.58
CA TRP A 78 0.06 -7.46 12.77
C TRP A 78 1.43 -8.16 12.76
N GLY A 79 2.46 -7.41 12.38
CA GLY A 79 3.81 -7.93 12.16
C GLY A 79 3.93 -8.61 10.79
N GLU A 80 5.15 -9.01 10.40
CA GLU A 80 5.49 -9.61 9.10
C GLU A 80 4.59 -10.81 8.72
N SER A 81 3.41 -10.51 8.21
CA SER A 81 2.33 -11.44 7.96
C SER A 81 2.32 -11.78 6.48
N THR A 82 2.24 -13.07 6.17
CA THR A 82 2.27 -13.53 4.79
C THR A 82 0.91 -13.36 4.14
N LEU A 83 0.86 -12.62 3.03
CA LEU A 83 -0.34 -12.45 2.21
C LEU A 83 -0.75 -13.78 1.58
N ILE A 84 -1.98 -14.18 1.82
CA ILE A 84 -2.55 -15.40 1.24
C ILE A 84 -2.66 -15.21 -0.28
N THR A 85 -3.06 -14.01 -0.72
CA THR A 85 -3.17 -13.64 -2.15
C THR A 85 -1.84 -13.75 -2.89
N SER A 86 -0.79 -13.19 -2.32
CA SER A 86 0.57 -13.28 -2.86
C SER A 86 1.09 -14.71 -2.91
N ALA A 87 0.81 -15.52 -1.86
CA ALA A 87 1.15 -16.94 -1.84
C ALA A 87 0.44 -17.71 -2.96
N SER A 88 -0.87 -17.49 -3.16
CA SER A 88 -1.64 -18.11 -4.24
C SER A 88 -1.06 -17.78 -5.61
N ARG A 89 -0.70 -16.51 -5.87
CA ARG A 89 -0.08 -16.12 -7.15
C ARG A 89 1.26 -16.81 -7.37
N ARG A 90 2.18 -16.77 -6.41
CA ARG A 90 3.53 -17.37 -6.54
C ARG A 90 3.46 -18.88 -6.80
N ASN A 91 2.57 -19.57 -6.10
CA ASN A 91 2.38 -21.01 -6.28
C ASN A 91 1.66 -21.35 -7.60
N SER A 92 0.77 -20.49 -8.10
CA SER A 92 0.15 -20.69 -9.43
C SER A 92 1.12 -20.52 -10.61
N GLN A 93 2.27 -19.88 -10.39
CA GLN A 93 3.29 -19.60 -11.41
C GLN A 93 4.47 -20.58 -11.37
N THR A 94 4.47 -21.54 -10.44
CA THR A 94 5.59 -22.46 -10.22
C THR A 94 5.15 -23.87 -10.63
N GLU A 95 5.93 -24.52 -11.50
CA GLU A 95 5.73 -25.93 -11.89
C GLU A 95 6.37 -26.92 -10.89
N ASP A 96 7.09 -26.40 -9.89
CA ASP A 96 7.78 -27.15 -8.84
C ASP A 96 6.85 -27.39 -7.64
N ASP A 97 6.87 -28.58 -7.04
CA ASP A 97 6.00 -28.98 -5.91
C ASP A 97 6.30 -28.22 -4.59
N ARG A 98 7.29 -27.31 -4.63
CA ARG A 98 7.72 -26.52 -3.47
C ARG A 98 6.81 -25.31 -3.26
N VAL A 99 6.08 -25.32 -2.14
CA VAL A 99 5.22 -24.22 -1.72
C VAL A 99 6.05 -22.97 -1.40
N GLN A 100 5.87 -21.92 -2.19
CA GLN A 100 6.42 -20.59 -1.93
C GLN A 100 5.54 -19.83 -0.94
N LEU A 101 6.19 -19.22 0.05
CA LEU A 101 5.54 -18.25 0.94
C LEU A 101 5.20 -16.98 0.15
N GLY A 102 4.06 -16.38 0.48
CA GLY A 102 3.65 -15.09 -0.05
C GLY A 102 4.56 -13.94 0.40
N GLN A 103 4.32 -12.77 -0.16
CA GLN A 103 4.93 -11.53 0.29
C GLN A 103 4.48 -11.21 1.73
N ARG A 104 5.41 -10.74 2.55
CA ARG A 104 5.15 -10.36 3.94
C ARG A 104 4.78 -8.90 4.01
N THR A 105 3.71 -8.56 4.71
CA THR A 105 3.24 -7.18 4.95
C THR A 105 3.09 -6.95 6.45
N ASP A 106 3.27 -5.71 6.91
CA ASP A 106 3.33 -5.40 8.34
C ASP A 106 1.96 -5.43 9.03
N ALA A 107 0.89 -5.12 8.30
CA ALA A 107 -0.46 -5.42 8.77
C ALA A 107 -1.42 -5.74 7.63
N ILE A 108 -2.33 -6.68 7.90
CA ILE A 108 -3.37 -7.13 6.97
C ILE A 108 -4.72 -7.07 7.68
N GLY A 109 -5.66 -6.37 7.06
CA GLY A 109 -7.08 -6.37 7.42
C GLY A 109 -7.87 -7.27 6.47
N SER A 110 -8.43 -8.34 7.01
CA SER A 110 -9.23 -9.32 6.26
C SER A 110 -10.68 -9.34 6.72
N LEU A 111 -11.61 -9.55 5.79
CA LEU A 111 -13.02 -9.81 6.11
C LEU A 111 -13.17 -11.11 6.90
N TYR A 112 -13.91 -11.09 8.01
CA TYR A 112 -14.12 -12.25 8.87
C TYR A 112 -14.77 -13.41 8.11
N MET A 113 -15.81 -13.11 7.32
CA MET A 113 -16.66 -14.13 6.66
C MET A 113 -15.93 -15.00 5.63
N ASN A 114 -15.00 -14.43 4.85
CA ASN A 114 -14.39 -15.11 3.70
C ASN A 114 -12.87 -14.91 3.61
N GLN A 115 -12.26 -14.32 4.65
CA GLN A 115 -10.82 -14.09 4.77
C GLN A 115 -10.23 -13.31 3.58
N LEU A 116 -11.05 -12.50 2.90
CA LEU A 116 -10.59 -11.63 1.82
C LEU A 116 -9.79 -10.47 2.40
N GLU A 117 -8.58 -10.30 1.90
CA GLU A 117 -7.66 -9.21 2.27
C GLU A 117 -8.15 -7.93 1.58
N ILE A 118 -8.63 -6.95 2.35
CA ILE A 118 -9.21 -5.70 1.82
C ILE A 118 -8.43 -4.45 2.25
N MET A 119 -7.52 -4.60 3.22
CA MET A 119 -6.68 -3.52 3.69
C MET A 119 -5.26 -4.01 3.98
N LEU A 120 -4.26 -3.33 3.42
CA LEU A 120 -2.84 -3.64 3.58
C LEU A 120 -2.12 -2.43 4.19
N ILE A 121 -1.21 -2.65 5.13
CA ILE A 121 -0.44 -1.58 5.76
C ILE A 121 1.05 -1.91 5.73
N GLU A 122 1.85 -0.97 5.24
CA GLU A 122 3.32 -1.03 5.25
C GLU A 122 3.87 0.14 6.05
N PHE A 123 4.86 -0.15 6.90
CA PHE A 123 5.54 0.83 7.72
C PHE A 123 6.97 1.02 7.23
N SER A 124 7.42 2.26 7.31
CA SER A 124 8.83 2.59 7.30
C SER A 124 9.22 3.14 8.67
N PRO A 125 10.50 3.00 9.08
CA PRO A 125 11.00 3.56 10.32
C PRO A 125 10.68 5.05 10.47
N PRO A 126 10.51 5.57 11.70
CA PRO A 126 10.31 7.00 11.96
C PRO A 126 11.35 7.92 11.31
N SER A 127 12.59 7.43 11.17
CA SER A 127 13.71 8.15 10.55
C SER A 127 13.72 8.13 9.02
N GLU A 128 12.86 7.33 8.38
CA GLU A 128 12.83 7.20 6.92
C GLU A 128 12.27 8.48 6.28
N GLN A 129 12.89 8.90 5.18
CA GLN A 129 12.40 10.03 4.39
C GLN A 129 11.34 9.57 3.39
N LEU A 130 10.36 10.41 3.13
CA LEU A 130 9.25 10.12 2.20
C LEU A 130 9.71 9.65 0.80
N TYR A 131 10.88 10.11 0.36
CA TYR A 131 11.47 9.78 -0.94
C TYR A 131 12.71 8.87 -0.84
N GLY A 132 12.93 8.28 0.32
CA GLY A 132 14.00 7.31 0.55
C GLY A 132 13.79 6.02 -0.24
N SER A 133 14.86 5.24 -0.39
CA SER A 133 14.84 4.00 -1.17
C SER A 133 13.89 2.96 -0.56
N LYS A 134 13.81 2.85 0.77
CA LYS A 134 12.89 1.94 1.45
C LYS A 134 11.44 2.38 1.22
N ALA A 135 11.12 3.65 1.43
CA ALA A 135 9.76 4.17 1.19
C ALA A 135 9.28 3.90 -0.26
N ARG A 136 10.16 4.03 -1.27
CA ARG A 136 9.81 3.72 -2.67
C ARG A 136 9.64 2.22 -2.92
N SER A 137 10.50 1.40 -2.31
CA SER A 137 10.41 -0.06 -2.39
C SER A 137 9.10 -0.54 -1.78
N ASP A 138 8.78 -0.09 -0.56
CA ASP A 138 7.56 -0.44 0.16
C ASP A 138 6.31 0.03 -0.61
N ARG A 139 6.36 1.21 -1.26
CA ARG A 139 5.28 1.67 -2.15
C ARG A 139 5.08 0.78 -3.38
N SER A 140 6.15 0.28 -3.98
CA SER A 140 6.03 -0.63 -5.14
C SER A 140 5.46 -1.99 -4.70
N LYS A 141 5.86 -2.43 -3.51
CA LYS A 141 5.37 -3.64 -2.85
C LYS A 141 3.88 -3.57 -2.55
N ILE A 142 3.40 -2.51 -1.88
CA ILE A 142 1.98 -2.37 -1.56
C ILE A 142 1.11 -2.31 -2.81
N ILE A 143 1.56 -1.66 -3.90
CA ILE A 143 0.84 -1.64 -5.18
C ILE A 143 0.63 -3.05 -5.74
N GLN A 144 1.69 -3.86 -5.76
CA GLN A 144 1.58 -5.24 -6.26
C GLN A 144 0.67 -6.10 -5.36
N ASP A 145 0.79 -5.95 -4.05
CA ASP A 145 0.01 -6.72 -3.09
C ASP A 145 -1.47 -6.31 -3.11
N MET A 146 -1.80 -5.03 -3.30
CA MET A 146 -3.17 -4.55 -3.51
C MET A 146 -3.79 -5.11 -4.79
N LYS A 147 -3.00 -5.24 -5.86
CA LYS A 147 -3.46 -5.87 -7.10
C LYS A 147 -3.82 -7.34 -6.86
N ASP A 148 -2.94 -8.08 -6.21
CA ASP A 148 -3.15 -9.51 -5.91
C ASP A 148 -4.37 -9.71 -4.99
N ALA A 149 -4.55 -8.82 -4.01
CA ALA A 149 -5.71 -8.78 -3.13
C ALA A 149 -7.00 -8.48 -3.89
N LEU A 150 -7.00 -7.45 -4.75
CA LEU A 150 -8.15 -7.09 -5.56
C LEU A 150 -8.53 -8.24 -6.48
N ASP A 151 -7.58 -8.85 -7.19
CA ASP A 151 -7.84 -9.99 -8.07
C ASP A 151 -8.56 -11.13 -7.33
N ARG A 152 -8.16 -11.42 -6.09
CA ARG A 152 -8.83 -12.45 -5.29
C ARG A 152 -10.21 -12.03 -4.84
N VAL A 153 -10.42 -10.78 -4.39
CA VAL A 153 -11.75 -10.26 -4.07
C VAL A 153 -12.65 -10.41 -5.29
N LEU A 154 -12.15 -10.01 -6.46
CA LEU A 154 -12.89 -10.09 -7.70
C LEU A 154 -13.23 -11.54 -8.09
N LEU A 155 -12.29 -12.48 -7.98
CA LEU A 155 -12.54 -13.90 -8.25
C LEU A 155 -13.55 -14.53 -7.28
N THR A 156 -13.55 -14.09 -6.02
CA THR A 156 -14.34 -14.72 -4.95
C THR A 156 -15.76 -14.16 -4.86
N VAL A 157 -15.90 -12.84 -5.00
CA VAL A 157 -17.18 -12.14 -4.79
C VAL A 157 -18.04 -12.15 -6.07
N LEU A 158 -17.46 -12.36 -7.26
CA LEU A 158 -18.05 -11.89 -8.52
C LEU A 158 -18.40 -12.96 -9.56
N ARG A 159 -18.70 -14.20 -9.18
CA ARG A 159 -19.35 -15.13 -10.13
C ARG A 159 -20.77 -14.63 -10.42
N GLY A 160 -20.92 -13.76 -11.42
CA GLY A 160 -22.22 -13.21 -11.89
C GLY A 160 -22.41 -11.70 -11.71
N SER A 161 -21.47 -10.98 -11.11
CA SER A 161 -21.59 -9.52 -10.94
C SER A 161 -21.38 -8.76 -12.24
N ASN A 162 -22.08 -7.64 -12.40
CA ASN A 162 -21.97 -6.83 -13.61
C ASN A 162 -20.75 -5.90 -13.55
N ARG A 163 -20.29 -5.44 -14.71
CA ARG A 163 -19.09 -4.60 -14.83
C ARG A 163 -19.09 -3.37 -13.92
N GLN A 164 -20.23 -2.67 -13.77
CA GLN A 164 -20.31 -1.45 -12.96
C GLN A 164 -20.13 -1.73 -11.47
N GLU A 165 -20.53 -2.92 -11.01
CA GLU A 165 -20.28 -3.37 -9.63
C GLU A 165 -18.81 -3.69 -9.42
N LEU A 166 -18.14 -4.28 -10.42
CA LEU A 166 -16.71 -4.64 -10.31
C LEU A 166 -15.81 -3.41 -10.20
N GLU A 167 -16.15 -2.35 -10.94
CA GLU A 167 -15.41 -1.09 -10.93
C GLU A 167 -15.54 -0.35 -9.58
N GLN A 168 -16.55 -0.70 -8.76
CA GLN A 168 -16.77 -0.14 -7.42
C GLN A 168 -16.08 -0.93 -6.30
N VAL A 169 -15.63 -2.16 -6.56
CA VAL A 169 -14.83 -2.92 -5.60
C VAL A 169 -13.41 -2.35 -5.56
N PHE A 170 -12.90 -2.09 -4.36
CA PHE A 170 -11.53 -1.62 -4.17
C PHE A 170 -10.84 -2.28 -2.98
N VAL A 171 -9.51 -2.25 -2.98
CA VAL A 171 -8.65 -2.60 -1.85
C VAL A 171 -7.96 -1.34 -1.35
N ILE A 172 -7.73 -1.25 -0.05
CA ILE A 172 -7.09 -0.10 0.60
C ILE A 172 -5.63 -0.44 0.92
N GLY A 173 -4.72 0.47 0.56
CA GLY A 173 -3.33 0.44 0.95
C GLY A 173 -3.03 1.61 1.87
N VAL A 174 -2.31 1.36 2.95
CA VAL A 174 -1.83 2.42 3.85
C VAL A 174 -0.33 2.32 3.97
N GLN A 175 0.34 3.42 3.65
CA GLN A 175 1.78 3.53 3.80
C GLN A 175 2.10 4.56 4.87
N VAL A 176 2.81 4.14 5.92
CA VAL A 176 3.25 4.99 7.01
C VAL A 176 4.75 5.23 6.88
N VAL A 177 5.16 6.45 6.52
CA VAL A 177 6.57 6.84 6.36
C VAL A 177 6.89 7.99 7.31
N GLY A 178 7.73 7.72 8.32
CA GLY A 178 7.97 8.69 9.37
C GLY A 178 6.68 9.01 10.11
N GLN A 179 6.30 10.29 10.10
CA GLN A 179 5.01 10.76 10.61
C GLN A 179 3.88 10.71 9.58
N LYS A 180 4.17 10.56 8.28
CA LYS A 180 3.16 10.71 7.24
C LYS A 180 2.43 9.39 7.00
N VAL A 181 1.10 9.44 6.99
CA VAL A 181 0.20 8.36 6.59
C VAL A 181 -0.38 8.70 5.23
N MET A 182 -0.15 7.85 4.24
CA MET A 182 -0.73 7.93 2.91
C MET A 182 -1.74 6.80 2.76
N VAL A 183 -2.94 7.13 2.33
CA VAL A 183 -4.02 6.16 2.06
C VAL A 183 -4.24 6.12 0.57
N ASP A 184 -4.04 4.95 -0.01
CA ASP A 184 -4.26 4.66 -1.42
C ASP A 184 -5.41 3.66 -1.57
N ILE A 185 -6.11 3.72 -2.69
CA ILE A 185 -7.05 2.68 -3.13
C ILE A 185 -6.62 2.10 -4.47
N MET A 186 -6.96 0.82 -4.67
CA MET A 186 -6.87 0.18 -5.97
C MET A 186 -8.22 -0.40 -6.36
N ASN A 187 -8.69 -0.03 -7.55
CA ASN A 187 -9.91 -0.55 -8.15
C ASN A 187 -9.71 -0.84 -9.65
N LEU A 188 -10.70 -1.47 -10.28
CA LEU A 188 -10.73 -1.60 -11.74
C LEU A 188 -11.30 -0.32 -12.37
N ALA A 189 -10.56 0.30 -13.30
CA ALA A 189 -11.09 1.37 -14.14
C ALA A 189 -11.81 0.82 -15.39
N TYR A 190 -11.31 -0.30 -15.90
CA TYR A 190 -11.85 -1.04 -17.04
C TYR A 190 -11.33 -2.48 -16.96
N ASN A 191 -11.85 -3.40 -17.78
CA ASN A 191 -11.35 -4.78 -17.90
C ASN A 191 -9.81 -4.84 -17.84
N LYS A 192 -9.25 -5.40 -16.75
CA LYS A 192 -7.82 -5.58 -16.50
C LYS A 192 -6.98 -4.29 -16.38
N VAL A 193 -7.61 -3.13 -16.30
CA VAL A 193 -6.95 -1.84 -16.08
C VAL A 193 -7.16 -1.44 -14.63
N TYR A 194 -6.11 -1.58 -13.83
CA TYR A 194 -6.10 -1.20 -12.43
C TYR A 194 -5.83 0.31 -12.33
N ARG A 195 -6.60 0.98 -11.49
CA ARG A 195 -6.35 2.35 -11.08
C ARG A 195 -5.87 2.34 -9.65
N PHE A 196 -4.69 2.90 -9.44
CA PHE A 196 -4.11 3.15 -8.13
C PHE A 196 -4.15 4.64 -7.84
N GLN A 197 -4.74 5.04 -6.72
CA GLN A 197 -5.00 6.45 -6.41
C GLN A 197 -4.79 6.73 -4.92
N GLU A 198 -4.00 7.76 -4.61
CA GLU A 198 -3.94 8.34 -3.27
C GLU A 198 -5.24 9.12 -3.01
N ILE A 199 -5.91 8.79 -1.90
CA ILE A 199 -7.21 9.37 -1.52
C ILE A 199 -7.16 10.17 -0.22
N ASP A 200 -6.12 9.99 0.59
CA ASP A 200 -5.95 10.76 1.82
C ASP A 200 -4.48 10.80 2.26
N VAL A 201 -4.11 11.90 2.89
CA VAL A 201 -2.80 12.08 3.52
C VAL A 201 -2.95 12.85 4.81
N PHE A 202 -2.40 12.31 5.89
CA PHE A 202 -2.36 12.98 7.19
C PHE A 202 -1.08 12.63 7.95
N ASN A 203 -0.86 13.27 9.09
CA ASN A 203 0.35 13.06 9.88
C ASN A 203 0.00 12.51 11.28
N LEU A 204 0.83 11.60 11.78
CA LEU A 204 0.84 11.13 13.15
C LEU A 204 1.60 12.14 14.02
N PRO A 205 1.03 12.52 15.18
CA PRO A 205 1.73 13.36 16.13
C PRO A 205 2.85 12.56 16.80
N LEU A 206 4.10 12.99 16.64
CA LEU A 206 5.26 12.30 17.24
C LEU A 206 5.64 12.87 18.62
N ASN A 207 5.16 14.06 18.97
CA ASN A 207 5.46 14.74 20.23
C ASN A 207 4.29 15.65 20.67
N GLU A 208 4.40 16.23 21.86
CA GLU A 208 3.36 17.11 22.42
C GLU A 208 3.06 18.35 21.58
N ARG A 209 4.06 18.89 20.87
CA ARG A 209 3.84 20.04 19.98
C ARG A 209 3.00 19.62 18.79
N ASP A 210 3.32 18.48 18.18
CA ASP A 210 2.54 17.92 17.09
C ASP A 210 1.14 17.54 17.53
N MET A 211 0.96 17.03 18.75
CA MET A 211 -0.36 16.75 19.31
C MET A 211 -1.29 17.96 19.28
N ARG A 212 -0.78 19.17 19.52
CA ARG A 212 -1.61 20.40 19.51
C ARG A 212 -2.14 20.76 18.12
N CYS A 213 -1.39 20.45 17.06
CA CYS A 213 -1.71 20.90 15.70
C CYS A 213 -2.19 19.77 14.79
N GLN A 214 -1.72 18.54 15.01
CA GLN A 214 -1.93 17.40 14.13
C GLN A 214 -2.99 16.43 14.64
N PHE A 215 -3.37 16.47 15.93
CA PHE A 215 -4.35 15.54 16.49
C PHE A 215 -5.70 15.60 15.77
N GLY A 216 -6.25 16.82 15.55
CA GLY A 216 -7.50 17.01 14.82
C GLY A 216 -7.44 16.47 13.39
N PRO A 217 -6.47 16.91 12.56
CA PRO A 217 -6.26 16.37 11.22
C PRO A 217 -6.05 14.85 11.17
N MET A 218 -5.24 14.29 12.07
CA MET A 218 -4.99 12.85 12.20
C MET A 218 -6.29 12.09 12.49
N LEU A 219 -7.07 12.57 13.47
CA LEU A 219 -8.34 11.95 13.83
C LEU A 219 -9.32 11.96 12.66
N LEU A 220 -9.41 13.07 11.92
CA LEU A 220 -10.26 13.18 10.74
C LEU A 220 -9.81 12.22 9.62
N GLY A 221 -8.49 12.11 9.38
CA GLY A 221 -7.94 11.17 8.40
C GLY A 221 -8.28 9.72 8.74
N PHE A 222 -8.10 9.32 10.00
CA PHE A 222 -8.50 8.00 10.45
C PHE A 222 -10.01 7.74 10.38
N LEU A 223 -10.85 8.74 10.65
CA LEU A 223 -12.30 8.61 10.52
C LEU A 223 -12.73 8.47 9.05
N ARG A 224 -12.09 9.18 8.12
CA ARG A 224 -12.30 8.97 6.68
C ARG A 224 -11.87 7.57 6.26
N LEU A 225 -10.67 7.13 6.67
CA LEU A 225 -10.19 5.76 6.45
C LEU A 225 -11.19 4.71 6.94
N LYS A 226 -11.69 4.87 8.18
CA LYS A 226 -12.74 3.99 8.72
C LYS A 226 -14.00 4.00 7.85
N SER A 227 -14.41 5.15 7.34
CA SER A 227 -15.58 5.27 6.45
C SER A 227 -15.36 4.53 5.13
N TYR A 228 -14.16 4.60 4.54
CA TYR A 228 -13.83 3.84 3.33
C TYR A 228 -13.87 2.33 3.58
N VAL A 229 -13.31 1.88 4.71
CA VAL A 229 -13.33 0.47 5.12
C VAL A 229 -14.76 -0.02 5.33
N ASP A 230 -15.58 0.71 6.09
CA ASP A 230 -16.99 0.35 6.33
C ASP A 230 -17.80 0.27 5.03
N HIS A 231 -17.59 1.23 4.13
CA HIS A 231 -18.24 1.25 2.82
C HIS A 231 -17.92 0.00 2.00
N ILE A 232 -16.64 -0.35 1.85
CA ILE A 232 -16.26 -1.53 1.03
C ILE A 232 -16.72 -2.84 1.66
N ILE A 233 -16.70 -2.95 3.00
CA ILE A 233 -17.25 -4.12 3.69
C ILE A 233 -18.74 -4.28 3.37
N CYS A 234 -19.53 -3.21 3.60
CA CYS A 234 -20.97 -3.24 3.33
C CYS A 234 -21.29 -3.52 1.86
N PHE A 235 -20.44 -3.03 0.94
CA PHE A 235 -20.61 -3.29 -0.48
C PHE A 235 -20.34 -4.76 -0.84
N ILE A 236 -19.24 -5.33 -0.35
CA ILE A 236 -18.89 -6.74 -0.56
C ILE A 236 -19.94 -7.67 0.06
N GLU A 237 -20.41 -7.38 1.28
CA GLU A 237 -21.48 -8.14 1.95
C GLU A 237 -22.74 -8.19 1.09
N LYS A 238 -23.18 -7.04 0.55
CA LYS A 238 -24.36 -6.96 -0.34
C LYS A 238 -24.17 -7.74 -1.64
N LEU A 239 -22.97 -7.73 -2.21
CA LEU A 239 -22.67 -8.54 -3.40
C LEU A 239 -22.73 -10.03 -3.05
N CYS A 240 -22.09 -10.44 -1.96
CA CYS A 240 -22.14 -11.83 -1.50
C CYS A 240 -23.59 -12.30 -1.28
N GLU A 241 -24.44 -11.51 -0.61
CA GLU A 241 -25.86 -11.83 -0.41
C GLU A 241 -26.62 -11.97 -1.73
N ARG A 242 -26.39 -11.08 -2.69
CA ARG A 242 -27.05 -11.10 -4.01
C ARG A 242 -26.67 -12.33 -4.83
N TYR A 243 -25.42 -12.78 -4.74
CA TYR A 243 -24.86 -13.85 -5.56
C TYR A 243 -24.74 -15.20 -4.84
N ALA A 244 -25.09 -15.28 -3.56
CA ALA A 244 -25.01 -16.50 -2.72
C ALA A 244 -25.79 -17.72 -3.28
N GLY A 245 -26.69 -17.53 -4.24
CA GLY A 245 -27.47 -18.61 -4.87
C GLY A 245 -27.16 -18.87 -6.35
N GLN A 246 -26.23 -18.13 -6.99
CA GLN A 246 -25.92 -18.27 -8.42
C GLN A 246 -24.71 -19.16 -8.70
N SER A 247 -24.18 -19.84 -7.67
CA SER A 247 -22.93 -20.61 -7.74
C SER A 247 -22.97 -21.89 -8.61
N GLU A 248 -24.15 -22.31 -9.11
CA GLU A 248 -24.28 -23.58 -9.87
C GLU A 248 -24.44 -23.42 -11.39
N LEU A 249 -24.63 -22.22 -11.95
CA LEU A 249 -25.09 -22.10 -13.36
C LEU A 249 -24.41 -21.06 -14.26
N ILE A 250 -23.25 -20.52 -13.88
CA ILE A 250 -22.52 -19.60 -14.76
C ILE A 250 -21.13 -20.16 -15.02
N SER A 251 -20.88 -20.55 -16.27
CA SER A 251 -19.61 -21.12 -16.72
C SER A 251 -18.44 -20.21 -16.34
N ASP A 252 -17.33 -20.83 -15.92
CA ASP A 252 -16.09 -20.19 -15.46
C ASP A 252 -15.50 -19.15 -16.47
N SER A 253 -16.04 -19.09 -17.68
CA SER A 253 -15.63 -18.29 -18.83
C SER A 253 -15.51 -16.79 -18.60
N ALA A 254 -16.40 -16.09 -17.88
CA ALA A 254 -16.41 -14.62 -17.91
C ALA A 254 -15.33 -14.00 -17.02
N VAL A 255 -15.21 -14.47 -15.77
CA VAL A 255 -14.21 -13.98 -14.82
C VAL A 255 -12.82 -14.56 -15.13
N GLU A 256 -12.74 -15.83 -15.55
CA GLU A 256 -11.46 -16.39 -16.03
C GLU A 256 -10.99 -15.74 -17.33
N GLN A 257 -11.83 -15.45 -18.32
CA GLN A 257 -11.35 -14.69 -19.49
C GLN A 257 -10.89 -13.27 -19.12
N MET A 258 -11.48 -12.70 -18.05
CA MET A 258 -11.09 -11.40 -17.51
C MET A 258 -9.83 -11.44 -16.62
N ILE A 259 -9.32 -12.60 -16.19
CA ILE A 259 -8.14 -12.70 -15.29
C ILE A 259 -7.04 -13.62 -15.86
N TYR A 260 -7.40 -14.74 -16.50
CA TYR A 260 -6.54 -15.88 -16.84
C TYR A 260 -5.61 -15.70 -18.04
N ARG A 261 -5.71 -14.63 -18.85
CA ARG A 261 -4.75 -14.40 -19.96
C ARG A 261 -3.42 -13.74 -19.53
N SER A 262 -3.25 -13.37 -18.25
CA SER A 262 -1.99 -12.78 -17.76
C SER A 262 -0.95 -13.83 -17.35
N THR A 263 -1.33 -15.07 -17.11
CA THR A 263 -0.39 -16.12 -16.64
C THR A 263 0.34 -16.82 -17.80
N HIS A 264 -0.10 -16.66 -19.05
CA HIS A 264 0.45 -17.38 -20.22
C HIS A 264 0.80 -16.50 -21.44
N SER A 265 0.93 -15.17 -21.31
CA SER A 265 1.53 -14.34 -22.37
C SER A 265 2.89 -13.78 -21.96
N THR A 266 3.89 -14.65 -21.92
CA THR A 266 5.26 -14.27 -22.22
C THR A 266 5.36 -13.99 -23.72
N LEU A 267 5.26 -12.71 -24.11
CA LEU A 267 5.92 -12.24 -25.33
C LEU A 267 7.02 -11.27 -24.92
N SER A 268 8.23 -11.78 -25.08
CA SER A 268 9.53 -11.16 -24.85
C SER A 268 9.58 -9.68 -25.24
N PRO A 269 10.25 -8.81 -24.45
CA PRO A 269 10.67 -7.52 -24.96
C PRO A 269 11.75 -7.78 -26.03
N THR A 270 11.32 -7.77 -27.28
CA THR A 270 12.25 -7.73 -28.41
C THR A 270 12.85 -6.34 -28.42
N ILE A 271 14.02 -6.20 -27.80
CA ILE A 271 14.89 -5.03 -27.96
C ILE A 271 15.15 -4.89 -29.46
N PRO A 272 14.85 -3.75 -30.10
CA PRO A 272 15.22 -3.55 -31.49
C PRO A 272 16.75 -3.52 -31.58
N ARG A 273 17.33 -4.62 -32.07
CA ARG A 273 18.74 -4.71 -32.46
C ARG A 273 18.94 -3.73 -33.62
N ALA A 274 19.53 -2.58 -33.35
CA ALA A 274 19.96 -1.65 -34.38
C ALA A 274 20.96 -2.37 -35.32
N ARG A 275 20.52 -2.63 -36.55
CA ARG A 275 21.40 -3.00 -37.67
C ARG A 275 22.37 -1.85 -37.91
N ARG A 276 23.64 -2.00 -37.55
CA ARG A 276 24.73 -1.23 -38.17
C ARG A 276 25.36 -2.09 -39.26
N ASN A 277 25.12 -1.66 -40.49
CA ASN A 277 25.83 -2.14 -41.67
C ASN A 277 27.32 -1.81 -41.52
N SER A 278 28.12 -2.82 -41.80
CA SER A 278 29.51 -2.71 -42.23
C SER A 278 29.58 -1.95 -43.55
N ASP A 279 30.42 -0.91 -43.62
CA ASP A 279 31.24 -0.72 -44.82
C ASP A 279 32.55 0.02 -44.57
N LYS A 280 33.50 -0.32 -45.44
CA LYS A 280 34.97 -0.30 -45.29
C LYS A 280 35.65 1.07 -45.46
N LYS A 281 36.94 1.05 -45.04
CA LYS A 281 38.13 1.88 -45.40
C LYS A 281 38.57 2.77 -44.24
N GLY A 282 39.76 2.69 -43.67
CA GLY A 282 41.02 2.10 -44.09
C GLY A 282 42.12 3.12 -43.76
N ARG A 283 42.94 2.86 -42.74
CA ARG A 283 44.37 3.24 -42.70
C ARG A 283 45.03 2.70 -41.43
N GLN A 284 46.11 1.95 -41.66
CA GLN A 284 47.13 1.57 -40.70
C GLN A 284 47.82 2.82 -40.14
N LEU A 285 48.30 2.74 -38.89
CA LEU A 285 49.73 2.75 -38.54
C LEU A 285 49.88 2.39 -37.06
N THR A 286 50.75 1.43 -36.78
CA THR A 286 51.18 0.94 -35.45
C THR A 286 52.44 1.72 -35.00
N PRO A 287 53.21 1.29 -33.98
CA PRO A 287 53.00 1.53 -32.55
C PRO A 287 54.25 2.15 -31.86
N SER A 288 54.16 2.53 -30.58
CA SER A 288 55.37 2.58 -29.74
C SER A 288 55.04 2.38 -28.26
N ALA A 289 55.82 1.49 -27.66
CA ALA A 289 55.72 0.97 -26.31
C ALA A 289 56.57 1.77 -25.31
N SER A 290 56.52 1.27 -24.07
CA SER A 290 57.45 1.46 -22.94
C SER A 290 57.26 2.72 -22.09
N ALA A 291 57.54 2.74 -20.78
CA ALA A 291 57.63 1.78 -19.70
C ALA A 291 58.09 2.59 -18.46
N SER A 292 57.70 2.12 -17.28
CA SER A 292 58.46 2.20 -16.02
C SER A 292 58.51 3.49 -15.17
N SER A 293 58.34 3.22 -13.87
CA SER A 293 59.05 3.79 -12.70
C SER A 293 58.27 4.69 -11.72
N SER A 294 57.79 4.07 -10.64
CA SER A 294 57.89 4.59 -9.25
C SER A 294 59.35 4.41 -8.75
N PRO A 295 59.81 4.83 -7.53
CA PRO A 295 59.09 5.33 -6.34
C PRO A 295 59.84 6.37 -5.42
N GLY A 296 59.19 6.79 -4.32
CA GLY A 296 59.82 7.22 -3.04
C GLY A 296 59.71 8.72 -2.71
N ARG A 297 59.75 9.21 -1.46
CA ARG A 297 59.75 8.67 -0.09
C ARG A 297 59.86 9.91 0.85
N LYS A 298 59.34 9.82 2.08
CA LYS A 298 59.81 10.47 3.34
C LYS A 298 59.45 11.96 3.60
N LYS A 299 58.71 12.22 4.70
CA LYS A 299 59.13 12.80 6.01
C LYS A 299 59.05 14.35 5.99
N LEU A 300 58.66 15.11 7.03
CA LEU A 300 58.97 15.03 8.46
C LEU A 300 58.13 16.13 9.20
N ARG A 301 57.66 15.83 10.43
CA ARG A 301 57.64 16.66 11.68
C ARG A 301 56.96 18.04 11.73
N GLU A 302 56.02 18.27 12.65
CA GLU A 302 56.10 18.47 14.13
C GLU A 302 56.42 19.93 14.54
N GLN A 303 55.75 20.37 15.63
CA GLN A 303 55.91 21.58 16.45
C GLN A 303 55.19 22.84 15.94
N GLU A 304 54.47 23.63 16.75
CA GLU A 304 54.20 23.73 18.21
C GLU A 304 52.95 24.67 18.32
N GLN A 305 51.98 24.46 19.22
CA GLN A 305 51.88 25.13 20.54
C GLN A 305 52.33 26.62 20.48
N GLU A 306 51.61 27.63 20.97
CA GLU A 306 50.74 27.77 22.13
C GLU A 306 50.24 29.25 22.16
N GLN A 307 49.52 29.60 23.22
CA GLN A 307 49.09 30.94 23.70
C GLN A 307 47.64 31.30 23.34
N GLU A 308 46.69 30.95 24.22
CA GLU A 308 46.35 31.66 25.48
C GLU A 308 45.67 33.01 25.23
N GLN A 309 44.34 33.00 25.36
CA GLN A 309 43.56 33.91 26.22
C GLN A 309 42.23 33.25 26.59
#